data_AF-A0A1V8TFA1-F1
#
_entry.id   AF-A0A1V8TFA1-F1
#
_cell.length_a   1.000
_cell.length_b   1.000
_cell.length_c   1.000
_cell.angle_alpha   90.00
_cell.angle_beta   90.00
_cell.angle_gamma   90.00
#
_symmetry.space_group_name_H-M   'P 1'
#
loop_
_entity.id
_entity.type
_entity.pdbx_description
1 polymer ?
#
loop_
_entity_poly.entity_id
_entity_poly.type
_entity_poly.pdbx_seq_one_letter_code
_entity_poly.pdbx_strand_id
1 'polypeptide(L)'
;MSELFSAFGYPARLIGRLPLLPRYLWAGSSLSANNDYVLQRYGATYKLRPWLLLDTHELEVIERLLNQGSDIDIVAFRTAHLLTASNLTVVGGLLASASSAILTLPSLDNVHYAARGLFILSLMLSLLSVYFTILQQRVLNNQDAHALRLWLWDSTIYTLPTDPERVLRRSSLSSNILLQSPFELLSISIALFLGALGFYLGLAYASRVRLSKGSDSNIAVLIAFVVATFFALAVFGQSLGQKDREMAKCRQIERDGLQGSRDPSADFEHPATEFAYPMKDRERA
;
A
#
# COMPACT_ATOMS: atom_id res chain seq x y z
N MET A 1 2.06 22.31 -1.84
CA MET A 1 3.26 21.81 -2.57
C MET A 1 3.39 20.29 -2.54
N SER A 2 3.18 19.62 -1.40
CA SER A 2 3.23 18.14 -1.28
C SER A 2 2.32 17.39 -2.26
N GLU A 3 1.13 17.93 -2.57
CA GLU A 3 0.21 17.33 -3.55
C GLU A 3 0.76 17.30 -4.98
N LEU A 4 1.56 18.30 -5.38
CA LEU A 4 2.17 18.36 -6.72
C LEU A 4 3.28 17.31 -6.87
N PHE A 5 4.04 17.05 -5.79
CA PHE A 5 5.02 15.98 -5.78
C PHE A 5 4.37 14.58 -5.86
N SER A 6 3.23 14.39 -5.19
CA SER A 6 2.42 13.16 -5.32
C SER A 6 1.90 12.97 -6.76
N ALA A 7 1.45 14.05 -7.41
CA ALA A 7 0.99 14.01 -8.79
C ALA A 7 2.11 13.64 -9.78
N PHE A 8 3.33 14.15 -9.59
CA PHE A 8 4.48 13.83 -10.45
C PHE A 8 4.97 12.38 -10.30
N GLY A 9 4.85 11.82 -9.10
CA GLY A 9 5.19 10.42 -8.81
C GLY A 9 4.14 9.41 -9.26
N TYR A 10 2.89 9.83 -9.52
CA TYR A 10 1.78 8.95 -9.88
C TYR A 10 2.03 7.99 -11.06
N PRO A 11 2.52 8.44 -12.24
CA PRO A 11 2.78 7.53 -13.35
C PRO A 11 3.83 6.48 -12.99
N ALA A 12 4.87 6.88 -12.25
CA ALA A 12 5.89 5.97 -11.76
C ALA A 12 5.30 4.95 -10.77
N ARG A 13 4.45 5.38 -9.85
CA ARG A 13 3.74 4.52 -8.89
C ARG A 13 2.80 3.52 -9.57
N LEU A 14 2.08 3.94 -10.61
CA LEU A 14 1.25 3.06 -11.41
C LEU A 14 2.08 1.99 -12.11
N ILE A 15 3.23 2.36 -12.69
CA ILE A 15 4.16 1.42 -13.35
C ILE A 15 4.76 0.45 -12.33
N GLY A 16 5.21 0.94 -11.17
CA GLY A 16 5.73 0.09 -10.10
C GLY A 16 4.69 -0.89 -9.56
N ARG A 17 3.41 -0.51 -9.53
CA ARG A 17 2.29 -1.35 -9.09
C ARG A 17 1.60 -2.09 -10.24
N LEU A 18 2.10 -2.00 -11.47
CA LEU A 18 1.61 -2.73 -12.63
C LEU A 18 1.62 -4.26 -12.42
N PRO A 19 2.62 -4.85 -11.73
CA PRO A 19 2.57 -6.26 -11.31
C PRO A 19 1.40 -6.61 -10.38
N LEU A 20 0.79 -5.62 -9.72
CA LEU A 20 -0.37 -5.78 -8.85
C LEU A 20 -1.70 -5.54 -9.58
N LEU A 21 -1.69 -5.18 -10.88
CA LEU A 21 -2.91 -5.08 -11.69
C LEU A 21 -3.84 -6.31 -11.59
N PRO A 22 -3.33 -7.55 -11.61
CA PRO A 22 -4.12 -8.75 -11.33
C PRO A 22 -4.94 -8.66 -10.03
N ARG A 23 -4.35 -8.16 -8.94
CA ARG A 23 -5.05 -7.97 -7.66
C ARG A 23 -6.29 -7.09 -7.85
N TYR A 24 -6.19 -6.00 -8.60
CA TYR A 24 -7.31 -5.07 -8.80
C TYR A 24 -8.42 -5.65 -9.70
N LEU A 25 -8.04 -6.37 -10.76
CA LEU A 25 -8.99 -7.02 -11.65
C LEU A 25 -9.79 -8.12 -10.94
N TRP A 26 -9.14 -8.90 -10.08
CA TRP A 26 -9.80 -9.98 -9.32
C TRP A 26 -10.45 -9.53 -8.01
N ALA A 27 -10.00 -8.44 -7.38
CA ALA A 27 -10.64 -7.89 -6.18
C ALA A 27 -11.97 -7.17 -6.46
N GLY A 28 -12.29 -6.86 -7.73
CA GLY A 28 -13.62 -6.48 -8.23
C GLY A 28 -14.17 -5.11 -7.80
N SER A 29 -13.75 -4.52 -6.67
CA SER A 29 -14.29 -3.22 -6.22
C SER A 29 -13.55 -2.58 -5.03
N SER A 30 -12.40 -3.11 -4.58
CA SER A 30 -11.71 -2.60 -3.38
C SER A 30 -11.07 -1.20 -3.52
N LEU A 31 -10.97 -0.63 -4.74
CA LEU A 31 -10.57 0.77 -4.93
C LEU A 31 -11.70 1.76 -4.58
N SER A 32 -12.93 1.26 -4.48
CA SER A 32 -14.10 2.00 -4.01
C SER A 32 -14.54 1.47 -2.65
N ALA A 33 -13.60 1.33 -1.71
CA ALA A 33 -13.99 1.40 -0.32
C ALA A 33 -14.52 2.83 -0.11
N ASN A 34 -15.83 2.93 0.08
CA ASN A 34 -16.56 4.13 0.43
C ASN A 34 -15.97 4.67 1.75
N ASN A 35 -14.87 5.41 1.65
CA ASN A 35 -14.11 5.85 2.81
C ASN A 35 -14.59 7.25 3.15
N ASP A 36 -15.46 7.33 4.15
CA ASP A 36 -15.80 8.58 4.85
C ASP A 36 -14.54 9.38 5.19
N TYR A 37 -13.44 8.69 5.51
CA TYR A 37 -12.12 9.27 5.72
C TYR A 37 -11.60 10.11 4.54
N VAL A 38 -11.72 9.62 3.30
CA VAL A 38 -11.20 10.32 2.11
C VAL A 38 -12.07 11.53 1.77
N LEU A 39 -13.38 11.39 1.90
CA LEU A 39 -14.34 12.48 1.76
C LEU A 39 -14.11 13.57 2.81
N GLN A 40 -13.89 13.19 4.07
CA GLN A 40 -13.58 14.12 5.16
C GLN A 40 -12.24 14.83 4.95
N ARG A 41 -11.22 14.12 4.43
CA ARG A 41 -9.85 14.63 4.30
C ARG A 41 -9.59 15.48 3.06
N TYR A 42 -10.23 15.17 1.93
CA TYR A 42 -9.98 15.82 0.63
C TYR A 42 -11.23 16.50 0.03
N GLY A 43 -12.40 16.33 0.64
CA GLY A 43 -13.67 16.85 0.13
C GLY A 43 -14.15 16.13 -1.13
N ALA A 44 -15.26 16.60 -1.71
CA ALA A 44 -15.90 15.99 -2.88
C ALA A 44 -15.03 15.95 -4.16
N THR A 45 -13.99 16.80 -4.22
CA THR A 45 -13.07 16.92 -5.36
C THR A 45 -12.10 15.74 -5.50
N TYR A 46 -12.06 14.81 -4.54
CA TYR A 46 -11.15 13.66 -4.56
C TYR A 46 -11.35 12.72 -5.77
N LYS A 47 -12.57 12.64 -6.33
CA LYS A 47 -12.87 11.81 -7.51
C LYS A 47 -12.08 12.20 -8.76
N LEU A 48 -11.68 13.47 -8.85
CA LEU A 48 -10.88 14.00 -9.96
C LEU A 48 -9.37 13.77 -9.76
N ARG A 49 -8.96 13.18 -8.63
CA ARG A 49 -7.56 13.05 -8.21
C ARG A 49 -7.22 11.59 -7.87
N PRO A 50 -7.17 10.69 -8.87
CA PRO A 50 -6.97 9.26 -8.65
C PRO A 50 -5.62 8.93 -8.01
N TRP A 51 -4.62 9.81 -8.12
CA TRP A 51 -3.32 9.65 -7.47
C TRP A 51 -3.39 9.73 -5.94
N LEU A 52 -4.38 10.42 -5.37
CA LEU A 52 -4.55 10.51 -3.93
C LEU A 52 -5.08 9.20 -3.34
N LEU A 53 -5.89 8.45 -4.09
CA LEU A 53 -6.54 7.23 -3.60
C LEU A 53 -5.53 6.16 -3.17
N LEU A 54 -4.35 6.12 -3.80
CA LEU A 54 -3.31 5.11 -3.56
C LEU A 54 -2.66 5.20 -2.17
N ASP A 55 -2.63 6.38 -1.55
CA ASP A 55 -1.96 6.63 -0.27
C ASP A 55 -2.95 6.72 0.90
N THR A 56 -4.26 6.68 0.64
CA THR A 56 -5.31 6.94 1.65
C THR A 56 -5.31 5.95 2.80
N HIS A 57 -5.08 4.66 2.53
CA HIS A 57 -5.12 3.63 3.56
C HIS A 57 -3.96 3.77 4.56
N GLU A 58 -2.75 4.02 4.06
CA GLU A 58 -1.57 4.21 4.91
C GLU A 58 -1.71 5.45 5.80
N LEU A 59 -2.23 6.53 5.23
CA LEU A 59 -2.51 7.77 5.96
C LEU A 59 -3.55 7.58 7.06
N GLU A 60 -4.58 6.78 6.81
CA GLU A 60 -5.61 6.44 7.79
C GLU A 60 -5.01 5.60 8.94
N VAL A 61 -4.15 4.63 8.63
CA VAL A 61 -3.47 3.82 9.65
C VAL A 61 -2.54 4.67 10.51
N ILE A 62 -1.73 5.54 9.91
CA ILE A 62 -0.85 6.47 10.65
C ILE A 62 -1.68 7.40 11.52
N GLU A 63 -2.83 7.85 11.04
CA GLU A 63 -3.71 8.75 11.78
C GLU A 63 -4.43 8.08 12.95
N ARG A 64 -4.85 6.83 12.78
CA ARG A 64 -5.34 6.01 13.89
C ARG A 64 -4.23 5.79 14.92
N LEU A 65 -3.01 5.48 14.48
CA LEU A 65 -1.85 5.32 15.36
C LEU A 65 -1.54 6.61 16.14
N LEU A 66 -1.65 7.77 15.50
CA LEU A 66 -1.35 9.06 16.11
C LEU A 66 -2.37 9.46 17.19
N ASN A 67 -3.66 9.15 16.96
CA ASN A 67 -4.77 9.60 17.82
C ASN A 67 -5.22 8.55 18.85
N GLN A 68 -5.00 7.26 18.59
CA GLN A 68 -5.46 6.15 19.43
C GLN A 68 -4.29 5.29 19.94
N GLY A 69 -3.13 5.36 19.28
CA GLY A 69 -1.99 4.50 19.59
C GLY A 69 -1.20 4.96 20.82
N SER A 70 -0.85 3.99 21.66
CA SER A 70 0.08 4.17 22.77
C SER A 70 1.52 4.35 22.28
N ASP A 71 2.43 4.79 23.16
CA ASP A 71 3.85 4.96 22.83
C ASP A 71 4.48 3.63 22.39
N ILE A 72 3.98 2.52 22.93
CA ILE A 72 4.40 1.16 22.59
C ILE A 72 4.03 0.84 21.14
N ASP A 73 2.81 1.21 20.71
CA ASP A 73 2.34 0.95 19.35
C ASP A 73 3.17 1.71 18.30
N ILE A 74 3.62 2.92 18.65
CA ILE A 74 4.47 3.74 17.77
C ILE A 74 5.88 3.19 17.67
N VAL A 75 6.44 2.69 18.78
CA VAL A 75 7.72 1.99 18.75
C VAL A 75 7.61 0.67 17.98
N ALA A 76 6.49 -0.04 18.10
CA ALA A 76 6.21 -1.24 17.32
C ALA A 76 6.13 -0.92 15.82
N PHE A 77 5.40 0.14 15.45
CA PHE A 77 5.32 0.64 14.08
C PHE A 77 6.71 0.98 13.52
N ARG A 78 7.53 1.72 14.27
CA ARG A 78 8.92 2.04 13.89
C ARG A 78 9.72 0.77 13.62
N THR A 79 9.65 -0.19 14.54
CA THR A 79 10.39 -1.46 14.45
C THR A 79 9.95 -2.27 13.22
N ALA A 80 8.65 -2.36 12.96
CA ALA A 80 8.10 -3.02 11.78
C ALA A 80 8.58 -2.34 10.48
N HIS A 81 8.64 -1.01 10.44
CA HIS A 81 9.17 -0.27 9.30
C HIS A 81 10.68 -0.48 9.11
N LEU A 82 11.47 -0.49 10.18
CA LEU A 82 12.92 -0.75 10.09
C LEU A 82 13.20 -2.18 9.59
N LEU A 83 12.42 -3.16 10.04
CA LEU A 83 12.49 -4.53 9.54
C LEU A 83 12.19 -4.60 8.04
N THR A 84 11.12 -3.93 7.61
CA THR A 84 10.75 -3.86 6.19
C THR A 84 11.86 -3.20 5.37
N ALA A 85 12.42 -2.10 5.86
CA ALA A 85 13.54 -1.41 5.22
C ALA A 85 14.76 -2.33 5.06
N SER A 86 15.08 -3.17 6.06
CA SER A 86 16.18 -4.14 5.93
C SER A 86 15.96 -5.10 4.75
N ASN A 87 14.74 -5.63 4.61
CA ASN A 87 14.39 -6.50 3.49
C ASN A 87 14.49 -5.79 2.13
N LEU A 88 14.08 -4.52 2.05
CA LEU A 88 14.20 -3.73 0.83
C LEU A 88 15.66 -3.54 0.40
N THR A 89 16.56 -3.28 1.35
CA THR A 89 18.00 -3.18 1.07
C THR A 89 18.54 -4.48 0.48
N VAL A 90 18.14 -5.64 1.02
CA VAL A 90 18.55 -6.95 0.50
C VAL A 90 18.05 -7.15 -0.92
N VAL A 91 16.75 -6.93 -1.18
CA VAL A 91 16.16 -7.11 -2.50
C VAL A 91 16.77 -6.14 -3.53
N GLY A 92 16.98 -4.88 -3.16
CA GLY A 92 17.61 -3.88 -4.02
C GLY A 92 19.08 -4.21 -4.33
N GLY A 93 19.83 -4.79 -3.39
CA GLY A 93 21.18 -5.29 -3.63
C GLY A 93 21.21 -6.46 -4.62
N LEU A 94 20.30 -7.43 -4.44
CA LEU A 94 20.18 -8.57 -5.35
C LEU A 94 19.83 -8.12 -6.78
N LEU A 95 18.87 -7.21 -6.93
CA LEU A 95 18.47 -6.70 -8.24
C LEU A 95 19.58 -5.89 -8.93
N ALA A 96 20.34 -5.11 -8.17
CA ALA A 96 21.51 -4.40 -8.71
C ALA A 96 22.58 -5.37 -9.21
N SER A 97 22.84 -6.45 -8.46
CA SER A 97 23.79 -7.50 -8.86
C SER A 97 23.35 -8.23 -10.12
N ALA A 98 22.06 -8.60 -10.23
CA ALA A 98 21.50 -9.25 -11.41
C ALA A 98 21.55 -8.34 -12.65
N SER A 99 21.23 -7.04 -12.48
CA SER A 99 21.32 -6.05 -13.55
C SER A 99 22.75 -5.87 -14.04
N SER A 100 23.73 -5.84 -13.12
CA SER A 100 25.15 -5.77 -13.48
C SER A 100 25.62 -7.00 -14.28
N ALA A 101 25.19 -8.20 -13.88
CA ALA A 101 25.53 -9.44 -14.59
C ALA A 101 24.94 -9.49 -16.02
N ILE A 102 23.74 -8.95 -16.24
CA ILE A 102 23.16 -8.89 -17.59
C ILE A 102 23.90 -7.89 -18.47
N LEU A 103 24.34 -6.76 -17.91
CA LEU A 103 25.07 -5.73 -18.66
C LEU A 103 26.46 -6.19 -19.12
N THR A 104 27.02 -7.25 -18.52
CA THR A 104 28.30 -7.84 -18.94
C THR A 104 28.15 -8.96 -19.97
N LEU A 105 26.91 -9.35 -20.34
CA LEU A 105 26.68 -10.38 -21.35
C LEU A 105 27.12 -9.88 -22.73
N PRO A 106 28.03 -10.59 -23.43
CA PRO A 106 28.53 -10.15 -24.75
C PRO A 106 27.45 -10.16 -25.84
N SER A 107 26.37 -10.92 -25.64
CA SER A 107 25.24 -10.96 -26.55
C SER A 107 24.36 -9.70 -26.49
N LEU A 108 24.53 -8.84 -25.47
CA LEU A 108 23.74 -7.63 -25.30
C LEU A 108 24.14 -6.53 -26.31
N ASP A 109 25.40 -6.48 -26.73
CA ASP A 109 25.91 -5.49 -27.70
C ASP A 109 25.31 -5.68 -29.11
N ASN A 110 24.78 -6.87 -29.40
CA ASN A 110 24.15 -7.19 -30.68
C ASN A 110 22.65 -6.85 -30.73
N VAL A 111 22.08 -6.32 -29.64
CA VAL A 111 20.64 -5.99 -29.53
C VAL A 111 20.46 -4.47 -29.45
N HIS A 112 19.29 -3.96 -29.85
CA HIS A 112 18.95 -2.53 -29.80
C HIS A 112 19.33 -1.87 -28.46
N TYR A 113 19.94 -0.68 -28.54
CA TYR A 113 20.38 0.15 -27.41
C TYR A 113 19.30 0.40 -26.35
N ALA A 114 18.02 0.34 -26.73
CA ALA A 114 16.89 0.49 -25.82
C ALA A 114 16.88 -0.56 -24.70
N ALA A 115 17.22 -1.83 -24.98
CA ALA A 115 17.27 -2.87 -23.96
C ALA A 115 18.33 -2.59 -22.90
N ARG A 116 19.53 -2.17 -23.35
CA ARG A 116 20.65 -1.78 -22.48
C ARG A 116 20.29 -0.57 -21.62
N GLY A 117 19.62 0.44 -22.22
CA GLY A 117 19.14 1.62 -21.49
C GLY A 117 18.18 1.26 -20.36
N LEU A 118 17.22 0.36 -20.61
CA LEU A 118 16.27 -0.08 -19.58
C LEU A 118 16.95 -0.85 -18.43
N PHE A 119 17.95 -1.69 -18.72
CA PHE A 119 18.74 -2.35 -17.67
C PHE A 119 19.54 -1.37 -16.81
N ILE A 120 20.13 -0.33 -17.42
CA ILE A 120 20.84 0.72 -16.69
C ILE A 120 19.86 1.51 -15.80
N LEU A 121 18.67 1.86 -16.31
CA LEU A 121 17.65 2.56 -15.52
C LEU A 121 17.19 1.72 -14.33
N SER A 122 16.93 0.42 -14.55
CA SER A 122 16.62 -0.52 -13.48
C SER A 122 17.72 -0.53 -12.41
N LEU A 123 18.98 -0.67 -12.81
CA LEU A 123 20.12 -0.69 -11.90
C LEU A 123 20.23 0.59 -11.07
N MET A 124 20.11 1.76 -11.72
CA MET A 124 20.17 3.06 -11.04
C MET A 124 19.04 3.22 -10.02
N LEU A 125 17.80 2.86 -10.38
CA LEU A 125 16.66 2.93 -9.47
C LEU A 125 16.79 1.96 -8.29
N SER A 126 17.37 0.78 -8.51
CA SER A 126 17.64 -0.20 -7.45
C SER A 126 18.64 0.36 -6.43
N LEU A 127 19.75 0.94 -6.89
CA LEU A 127 20.74 1.56 -6.02
C LEU A 127 20.19 2.78 -5.29
N LEU A 128 19.38 3.60 -5.97
CA LEU A 128 18.76 4.78 -5.36
C LEU A 128 17.73 4.38 -4.29
N SER A 129 16.96 3.31 -4.51
CA SER A 129 16.07 2.73 -3.50
C SER A 129 16.84 2.28 -2.26
N VAL A 130 17.94 1.53 -2.42
CA VAL A 130 18.78 1.11 -1.30
C VAL A 130 19.33 2.31 -0.54
N TYR A 131 19.83 3.32 -1.25
CA TYR A 131 20.33 4.54 -0.64
C TYR A 131 19.26 5.28 0.17
N PHE A 132 18.06 5.47 -0.39
CA PHE A 132 16.95 6.11 0.32
C PHE A 132 16.45 5.27 1.51
N THR A 133 16.48 3.94 1.39
CA THR A 133 16.18 3.03 2.50
C THR A 133 17.15 3.23 3.67
N ILE A 134 18.44 3.37 3.38
CA ILE A 134 19.47 3.65 4.40
C ILE A 134 19.24 5.02 5.05
N LEU A 135 18.92 6.05 4.26
CA LEU A 135 18.57 7.37 4.81
C LEU A 135 17.35 7.29 5.73
N GLN A 136 16.30 6.58 5.32
CA GLN A 136 15.10 6.37 6.12
C GLN A 136 15.41 5.63 7.41
N GLN A 137 16.21 4.56 7.36
CA GLN A 137 16.66 3.84 8.56
C GLN A 137 17.40 4.75 9.52
N ARG A 138 18.32 5.59 9.02
CA ARG A 138 19.06 6.54 9.87
C ARG A 138 18.14 7.55 10.55
N VAL A 139 17.18 8.10 9.81
CA VAL A 139 16.23 9.09 10.35
C VAL A 139 15.34 8.44 11.41
N LEU A 140 14.71 7.29 11.12
CA LEU A 140 13.79 6.64 12.06
C LEU A 140 14.49 6.03 13.27
N ASN A 141 15.70 5.48 13.12
CA ASN A 141 16.41 4.84 14.22
C ASN A 141 16.81 5.84 15.31
N ASN A 142 16.93 7.14 14.96
CA ASN A 142 17.29 8.20 15.90
C ASN A 142 16.08 8.89 16.57
N GLN A 143 14.83 8.48 16.29
CA GLN A 143 13.64 9.12 16.86
C GLN A 143 13.09 8.35 18.07
N ASP A 144 12.83 9.06 19.17
CA ASP A 144 12.02 8.56 20.27
C ASP A 144 10.53 8.50 19.92
N ALA A 145 9.70 7.82 20.72
CA ALA A 145 8.27 7.66 20.46
C ALA A 145 7.54 9.01 20.27
N HIS A 146 7.84 9.98 21.13
CA HIS A 146 7.27 11.33 21.03
C HIS A 146 7.77 12.08 19.79
N ALA A 147 9.07 12.02 19.50
CA ALA A 147 9.65 12.67 18.33
C ALA A 147 9.11 12.07 17.02
N LEU A 148 8.90 10.76 16.99
CA LEU A 148 8.31 10.05 15.86
C LEU A 148 6.84 10.45 15.66
N ARG A 149 6.05 10.62 16.73
CA ARG A 149 4.69 11.18 16.62
C ARG A 149 4.71 12.56 15.98
N LEU A 150 5.62 13.43 16.42
CA LEU A 150 5.76 14.78 15.89
C LEU A 150 6.17 14.75 14.40
N TRP A 151 7.04 13.82 14.02
CA TRP A 151 7.46 13.62 12.63
C TRP A 151 6.34 13.10 11.72
N LEU A 152 5.43 12.26 12.24
CA LEU A 152 4.28 11.71 11.50
C LEU A 152 3.09 12.68 11.41
N TRP A 153 3.05 13.68 12.28
CA TRP A 153 1.96 14.64 12.38
C TRP A 153 2.14 15.81 11.40
N ASP A 154 1.06 16.21 10.74
CA ASP A 154 0.96 17.49 10.04
C ASP A 154 0.42 18.55 11.00
N SER A 155 0.91 19.79 11.01
CA SER A 155 0.53 20.82 12.01
C SER A 155 -0.97 21.16 12.07
N THR A 156 -1.76 20.60 11.15
CA THR A 156 -3.22 20.69 11.10
C THR A 156 -3.88 19.80 12.16
N ILE A 157 -4.83 20.40 12.87
CA ILE A 157 -5.76 19.72 13.78
C ILE A 157 -7.17 19.91 13.21
N TYR A 158 -8.01 18.89 13.28
CA TYR A 158 -9.40 18.97 12.84
C TYR A 158 -10.33 18.21 13.79
N THR A 159 -11.62 18.54 13.73
CA THR A 159 -12.67 17.89 14.51
C THR A 159 -13.56 17.09 13.58
N LEU A 160 -14.06 15.95 14.07
CA LEU A 160 -14.97 15.12 13.29
C LEU A 160 -16.38 15.73 13.33
N PRO A 161 -17.11 15.80 12.21
CA PRO A 161 -18.51 16.24 12.23
C PRO A 161 -19.39 15.35 13.13
N THR A 162 -19.02 14.08 13.26
CA THR A 162 -19.70 13.08 14.08
C THR A 162 -19.45 13.26 15.59
N ASP A 163 -18.33 13.89 15.97
CA ASP A 163 -17.93 14.09 17.37
C ASP A 163 -17.10 15.39 17.48
N PRO A 164 -17.77 16.55 17.65
CA PRO A 164 -17.11 17.85 17.60
C PRO A 164 -16.21 18.13 18.80
N GLU A 165 -16.34 17.38 19.89
CA GLU A 165 -15.46 17.51 21.07
C GLU A 165 -14.12 16.80 20.87
N ARG A 166 -14.06 15.81 19.95
CA ARG A 166 -12.85 15.05 19.69
C ARG A 166 -11.95 15.76 18.69
N VAL A 167 -10.87 16.33 19.23
CA VAL A 167 -9.80 16.96 18.47
C VAL A 167 -8.84 15.89 17.95
N LEU A 168 -8.71 15.77 16.62
CA LEU A 168 -7.87 14.77 15.95
C LEU A 168 -6.68 15.43 15.25
N ARG A 169 -5.55 14.75 15.33
CA ARG A 169 -4.30 15.12 14.67
C ARG A 169 -4.23 14.49 13.29
N ARG A 170 -3.93 15.31 12.29
CA ARG A 170 -3.83 14.86 10.89
C ARG A 170 -2.48 14.21 10.60
N SER A 171 -2.46 13.09 9.89
CA SER A 171 -1.21 12.48 9.42
C SER A 171 -0.52 13.32 8.32
N SER A 172 0.81 13.37 8.32
CA SER A 172 1.61 14.11 7.32
C SER A 172 1.74 13.33 6.01
N LEU A 173 1.34 13.98 4.91
CA LEU A 173 1.50 13.43 3.56
C LEU A 173 2.97 13.28 3.19
N SER A 174 3.80 14.25 3.55
CA SER A 174 5.24 14.21 3.25
C SER A 174 5.93 13.06 3.97
N SER A 175 5.53 12.79 5.23
CA SER A 175 6.06 11.69 6.02
C SER A 175 5.64 10.34 5.42
N ASN A 176 4.38 10.21 4.96
CA ASN A 176 3.93 8.99 4.27
C ASN A 176 4.69 8.75 2.95
N ILE A 177 4.83 9.78 2.12
CA ILE A 177 5.58 9.68 0.85
C ILE A 177 7.03 9.30 1.12
N LEU A 178 7.66 9.86 2.16
CA LEU A 178 9.03 9.49 2.52
C LEU A 178 9.13 8.04 2.98
N LEU A 179 8.18 7.56 3.80
CA LEU A 179 8.17 6.18 4.27
C LEU A 179 8.01 5.16 3.14
N GLN A 180 7.26 5.52 2.10
CA GLN A 180 6.88 4.62 1.02
C GLN A 180 7.80 4.70 -0.22
N SER A 181 8.50 5.83 -0.39
CA SER A 181 9.34 6.12 -1.55
C SER A 181 10.34 4.99 -1.91
N PRO A 182 11.12 4.42 -0.97
CA PRO A 182 12.11 3.41 -1.35
C PRO A 182 11.48 2.13 -1.90
N PHE A 183 10.36 1.69 -1.33
CA PHE A 183 9.60 0.56 -1.84
C PHE A 183 9.08 0.82 -3.25
N GLU A 184 8.57 2.02 -3.52
CA GLU A 184 8.05 2.38 -4.85
C GLU A 184 9.16 2.40 -5.91
N LEU A 185 10.32 3.00 -5.60
CA LEU A 185 11.48 2.99 -6.49
C LEU A 185 11.93 1.56 -6.80
N LEU A 186 11.97 0.69 -5.79
CA LEU A 186 12.34 -0.71 -5.98
C LEU A 186 11.33 -1.44 -6.86
N SER A 187 10.04 -1.22 -6.64
CA SER A 187 8.97 -1.82 -7.43
C SER A 187 9.06 -1.42 -8.91
N ILE A 188 9.34 -0.13 -9.18
CA ILE A 188 9.57 0.37 -10.55
C ILE A 188 10.80 -0.27 -11.16
N SER A 189 11.89 -0.37 -10.39
CA SER A 189 13.13 -1.03 -10.83
C SER A 189 12.87 -2.48 -11.24
N ILE A 190 12.15 -3.26 -10.42
CA ILE A 190 11.77 -4.64 -10.72
C ILE A 190 10.92 -4.71 -12.01
N ALA A 191 9.93 -3.82 -12.15
CA ALA A 191 9.09 -3.79 -13.34
C ALA A 191 9.90 -3.47 -14.61
N LEU A 192 10.81 -2.49 -14.54
CA LEU A 192 11.71 -2.14 -15.64
C LEU A 192 12.68 -3.28 -15.95
N PHE A 193 13.21 -3.98 -14.95
CA PHE A 193 14.08 -5.13 -15.14
C PHE A 193 13.37 -6.26 -15.90
N LEU A 194 12.17 -6.64 -15.44
CA LEU A 194 11.37 -7.67 -16.10
C LEU A 194 10.96 -7.25 -17.51
N GLY A 195 10.57 -5.98 -17.70
CA GLY A 195 10.27 -5.41 -19.01
C GLY A 195 11.48 -5.40 -19.94
N ALA A 196 12.66 -5.01 -19.44
CA ALA A 196 13.91 -5.02 -20.18
C ALA A 196 14.30 -6.44 -20.60
N LEU A 197 14.12 -7.42 -19.72
CA LEU A 197 14.40 -8.82 -19.99
C LEU A 197 13.44 -9.40 -21.04
N GLY A 198 12.15 -9.11 -20.91
CA GLY A 198 11.15 -9.49 -21.92
C GLY A 198 11.43 -8.86 -23.28
N PHE A 199 11.78 -7.57 -23.30
CA PHE A 199 12.13 -6.85 -24.52
C PHE A 199 13.41 -7.40 -25.16
N TYR A 200 14.44 -7.68 -24.35
CA TYR A 200 15.68 -8.32 -24.79
C TYR A 200 15.43 -9.68 -25.43
N LEU A 201 14.66 -10.57 -24.77
CA LEU A 201 14.33 -11.89 -25.28
C LEU A 201 13.48 -11.81 -26.56
N GLY A 202 12.53 -10.87 -26.63
CA GLY A 202 11.72 -10.61 -27.81
C GLY A 202 12.53 -10.17 -29.03
N LEU A 203 13.49 -9.26 -28.81
CA LEU A 203 14.41 -8.84 -29.88
C LEU A 203 15.40 -9.94 -30.26
N ALA A 204 15.92 -10.70 -29.31
CA ALA A 204 16.81 -11.83 -29.60
C ALA A 204 16.10 -12.90 -30.45
N TYR A 205 14.79 -13.09 -30.24
CA TYR A 205 13.96 -13.90 -31.13
C TYR A 205 13.84 -13.28 -32.53
N ALA A 206 13.46 -12.00 -32.63
CA ALA A 206 13.28 -11.33 -33.92
C ALA A 206 14.56 -11.27 -34.77
N SER A 207 15.71 -11.05 -34.13
CA SER A 207 17.03 -10.93 -34.77
C SER A 207 17.76 -12.27 -34.95
N ARG A 208 17.14 -13.41 -34.59
CA ARG A 208 17.75 -14.77 -34.64
C ARG A 208 19.13 -14.88 -33.97
N VAL A 209 19.38 -14.08 -32.93
CA VAL A 209 20.66 -14.08 -32.20
C VAL A 209 20.74 -15.36 -31.39
N ARG A 210 21.63 -16.30 -31.75
CA ARG A 210 21.72 -17.62 -31.09
C ARG A 210 22.10 -17.46 -29.60
N LEU A 211 21.13 -17.57 -28.70
CA LEU A 211 21.35 -17.55 -27.25
C LEU A 211 21.83 -18.92 -26.72
N SER A 212 21.60 -20.00 -27.48
CA SER A 212 22.01 -21.36 -27.12
C SER A 212 22.15 -22.25 -28.36
N LYS A 213 22.69 -23.46 -28.16
CA LYS A 213 23.03 -24.44 -29.19
C LYS A 213 21.76 -25.20 -29.64
N GLY A 214 20.93 -24.57 -30.47
CA GLY A 214 19.73 -25.19 -31.08
C GLY A 214 18.92 -24.23 -31.95
N SER A 215 18.31 -24.71 -33.05
CA SER A 215 17.59 -23.89 -34.03
C SER A 215 16.41 -23.12 -33.42
N ASP A 216 15.69 -23.73 -32.48
CA ASP A 216 14.47 -23.17 -31.86
C ASP A 216 14.67 -22.78 -30.39
N SER A 217 15.91 -22.64 -29.93
CA SER A 217 16.18 -22.45 -28.49
C SER A 217 15.71 -21.09 -27.96
N ASN A 218 15.72 -20.05 -28.80
CA ASN A 218 15.40 -18.69 -28.35
C ASN A 218 13.91 -18.51 -28.05
N ILE A 219 13.04 -19.12 -28.88
CA ILE A 219 11.58 -19.01 -28.71
C ILE A 219 11.14 -19.77 -27.45
N ALA A 220 11.76 -20.92 -27.16
CA ALA A 220 11.49 -21.69 -25.96
C ALA A 220 11.79 -20.89 -24.68
N VAL A 221 12.93 -20.17 -24.64
CA VAL A 221 13.29 -19.32 -23.50
C VAL A 221 12.33 -18.14 -23.34
N LEU A 222 11.92 -17.51 -24.46
CA LEU A 222 10.94 -16.42 -24.43
C LEU A 222 9.57 -16.90 -23.91
N ILE A 223 9.07 -18.02 -24.43
CA ILE A 223 7.80 -18.60 -23.98
C ILE A 223 7.87 -18.98 -22.50
N ALA A 224 8.95 -19.63 -22.06
CA ALA A 224 9.15 -19.99 -20.66
C ALA A 224 9.14 -18.75 -19.75
N PHE A 225 9.82 -17.66 -20.16
CA PHE A 225 9.82 -16.40 -19.42
C PHE A 225 8.42 -15.79 -19.33
N VAL A 226 7.69 -15.69 -20.44
CA VAL A 226 6.35 -15.10 -20.48
C VAL A 226 5.37 -15.91 -19.65
N VAL A 227 5.35 -17.24 -19.83
CA VAL A 227 4.44 -18.14 -19.11
C VAL A 227 4.74 -18.11 -17.60
N ALA A 228 6.01 -18.22 -17.20
CA ALA A 228 6.37 -18.20 -15.78
C ALA A 228 6.06 -16.85 -15.12
N THR A 229 6.37 -15.73 -15.80
CA THR A 229 6.09 -14.38 -15.28
C THR A 229 4.60 -14.15 -15.16
N PHE A 230 3.83 -14.48 -16.21
CA PHE A 230 2.38 -14.34 -16.19
C PHE A 230 1.74 -15.21 -15.10
N PHE A 231 2.16 -16.47 -14.99
CA PHE A 231 1.66 -17.40 -13.98
C PHE A 231 1.95 -16.88 -12.56
N ALA A 232 3.17 -16.43 -12.28
CA ALA A 232 3.53 -15.90 -10.96
C ALA A 232 2.68 -14.67 -10.59
N LEU A 233 2.51 -13.72 -11.52
CA LEU A 233 1.69 -12.53 -11.30
C LEU A 233 0.20 -12.87 -11.13
N ALA A 234 -0.32 -13.81 -11.90
CA ALA A 234 -1.70 -14.26 -11.81
C ALA A 234 -1.98 -14.92 -10.45
N VAL A 235 -1.17 -15.90 -10.05
CA VAL A 235 -1.36 -16.63 -8.78
C VAL A 235 -1.24 -15.68 -7.59
N PHE A 236 -0.20 -14.84 -7.56
CA PHE A 236 -0.01 -13.90 -6.47
C PHE A 236 -1.12 -12.86 -6.40
N GLY A 237 -1.52 -12.30 -7.55
CA GLY A 237 -2.60 -11.33 -7.63
C GLY A 237 -3.95 -11.90 -7.22
N GLN A 238 -4.28 -13.12 -7.65
CA GLN A 238 -5.49 -13.82 -7.24
C GLN A 238 -5.49 -14.09 -5.73
N SER A 239 -4.38 -14.57 -5.17
CA SER A 239 -4.25 -14.85 -3.75
C SER A 239 -4.46 -13.60 -2.89
N LEU A 240 -3.85 -12.48 -3.29
CA LEU A 240 -4.06 -11.19 -2.63
C LEU A 240 -5.52 -10.72 -2.72
N GLY A 241 -6.12 -10.82 -3.91
CA GLY A 241 -7.51 -10.41 -4.11
C GLY A 241 -8.50 -11.26 -3.30
N GLN A 242 -8.25 -12.56 -3.19
CA GLN A 242 -9.01 -13.45 -2.31
C GLN A 242 -8.86 -13.05 -0.84
N LYS A 243 -7.63 -12.76 -0.40
CA LYS A 243 -7.38 -12.39 0.98
C LYS A 243 -8.04 -11.07 1.37
N ASP A 244 -8.04 -10.09 0.47
CA ASP A 244 -8.73 -8.82 0.68
C ASP A 244 -10.25 -9.03 0.86
N ARG A 245 -10.85 -9.94 0.08
CA ARG A 245 -12.28 -10.30 0.21
C ARG A 245 -12.58 -10.98 1.54
N GLU A 246 -11.71 -11.88 1.99
CA GLU A 246 -11.86 -12.51 3.32
C GLU A 246 -11.77 -11.48 4.44
N MET A 247 -10.79 -10.57 4.39
CA MET A 247 -10.64 -9.53 5.40
C MET A 247 -11.83 -8.57 5.43
N ALA A 248 -12.41 -8.24 4.28
CA ALA A 248 -13.62 -7.42 4.22
C ALA A 248 -14.80 -8.11 4.93
N LYS A 249 -14.99 -9.41 4.70
CA LYS A 249 -16.03 -10.21 5.38
C LYS A 249 -15.79 -10.28 6.89
N CYS A 250 -14.55 -10.53 7.33
CA CYS A 250 -14.23 -10.58 8.76
C CYS A 250 -14.49 -9.24 9.46
N ARG A 251 -14.11 -8.11 8.84
CA ARG A 251 -14.38 -6.78 9.39
C ARG A 251 -15.88 -6.50 9.50
N GLN A 252 -16.68 -7.00 8.56
CA GLN A 252 -18.13 -6.86 8.63
C GLN A 252 -18.70 -7.68 9.80
N ILE A 253 -18.30 -8.96 9.92
CA ILE A 253 -18.73 -9.81 11.03
C ILE A 253 -18.32 -9.23 12.39
N GLU A 254 -17.12 -8.67 12.50
CA GLU A 254 -16.65 -8.02 13.73
C GLU A 254 -17.50 -6.79 14.07
N ARG A 255 -17.85 -5.95 13.08
CA ARG A 255 -18.74 -4.81 13.28
C ARG A 255 -20.12 -5.27 13.73
N ASP A 256 -20.70 -6.26 13.05
CA ASP A 256 -22.03 -6.77 13.35
C ASP A 256 -22.07 -7.43 14.75
N GLY A 257 -21.01 -8.14 15.15
CA GLY A 257 -20.88 -8.73 16.48
C GLY A 257 -20.70 -7.71 17.60
N LEU A 258 -19.96 -6.63 17.37
CA LEU A 258 -19.84 -5.51 18.32
C LEU A 258 -21.15 -4.73 18.46
N GLN A 259 -21.94 -4.65 17.39
CA GLN A 259 -23.23 -3.97 17.37
C GLN A 259 -24.32 -4.80 18.08
N GLY A 260 -24.33 -6.12 17.90
CA GLY A 260 -25.20 -7.04 18.63
C GLY A 260 -24.91 -7.16 20.13
N SER A 261 -23.70 -6.81 20.58
CA SER A 261 -23.35 -6.74 22.02
C SER A 261 -23.73 -5.39 22.67
N ARG A 262 -23.98 -4.35 21.87
CA ARG A 262 -24.36 -3.01 22.34
C ARG A 262 -25.85 -2.82 22.61
N ASP A 263 -26.71 -3.77 22.22
CA ASP A 263 -28.15 -3.74 22.51
C ASP A 263 -28.61 -4.89 23.43
N PRO A 264 -28.37 -4.82 24.75
CA PRO A 264 -29.15 -5.57 25.74
C PRO A 264 -30.37 -4.78 26.26
N SER A 265 -30.61 -3.56 25.79
CA SER A 265 -31.65 -2.66 26.32
C SER A 265 -32.84 -2.38 25.39
N ALA A 266 -32.88 -2.95 24.18
CA ALA A 266 -34.02 -2.77 23.27
C ALA A 266 -35.18 -3.77 23.51
N ASP A 267 -34.98 -4.81 24.33
CA ASP A 267 -35.99 -5.85 24.58
C ASP A 267 -36.81 -5.65 25.88
N PHE A 268 -36.65 -4.53 26.58
CA PHE A 268 -37.54 -4.17 27.69
C PHE A 268 -38.62 -3.20 27.23
N GLU A 269 -39.48 -3.65 26.31
CA GLU A 269 -40.82 -3.10 26.21
C GLU A 269 -41.54 -3.34 27.53
N HIS A 270 -41.75 -2.26 28.29
CA HIS A 270 -42.64 -2.23 29.44
C HIS A 270 -44.06 -2.67 29.01
N PRO A 271 -44.63 -3.77 29.53
CA PRO A 271 -46.07 -3.90 29.52
C PRO A 271 -46.62 -2.95 30.58
N ALA A 272 -47.36 -1.94 30.13
CA ALA A 272 -48.19 -1.14 30.99
C ALA A 272 -49.24 -2.05 31.66
N THR A 273 -49.02 -2.40 32.92
CA THR A 273 -50.06 -2.92 33.81
C THR A 273 -50.24 -1.95 34.97
N GLU A 274 -51.10 -0.97 34.71
CA GLU A 274 -52.26 -0.62 35.55
C GLU A 274 -52.28 -1.31 36.93
N PHE A 275 -51.80 -0.59 37.95
CA PHE A 275 -52.19 -0.84 39.33
C PHE A 275 -52.75 0.47 39.91
N ALA A 276 -54.08 0.53 39.89
CA ALA A 276 -54.86 1.54 40.58
C ALA A 276 -54.66 1.45 42.10
N TYR A 277 -54.25 2.55 42.72
CA TYR A 277 -54.39 2.72 44.16
C TYR A 277 -55.74 3.38 44.46
N PRO A 278 -56.61 2.80 45.30
CA PRO A 278 -57.80 3.51 45.76
C PRO A 278 -57.42 4.52 46.85
N MET A 279 -57.52 5.80 46.49
CA MET A 279 -57.66 6.91 47.42
C MET A 279 -58.80 6.63 48.41
N LYS A 280 -58.49 6.63 49.71
CA LYS A 280 -59.49 6.60 50.77
C LYS A 280 -59.28 7.80 51.70
N ASP A 281 -59.76 8.94 51.24
CA ASP A 281 -60.10 10.05 52.12
C ASP A 281 -61.49 9.82 52.70
N ARG A 282 -61.60 9.79 54.03
CA ARG A 282 -62.79 10.26 54.76
C ARG A 282 -62.48 10.49 56.24
N GLU A 283 -62.17 11.75 56.52
CA GLU A 283 -62.75 12.61 57.56
C GLU A 283 -63.45 11.99 58.79
N ARG A 284 -62.97 12.45 59.96
CA ARG A 284 -63.70 12.98 61.14
C ARG A 284 -64.75 12.10 61.84
N ALA A 285 -64.41 11.68 63.06
CA ALA A 285 -65.05 12.09 64.33
C ALA A 285 -64.20 11.61 65.50
#